data_AF-A0A1M5HZR2-F1
#
_entry.id   AF-A0A1M5HZR2-F1
#
_cell.length_a   1.000
_cell.length_b   1.000
_cell.length_c   1.000
_cell.angle_alpha   90.00
_cell.angle_beta   90.00
_cell.angle_gamma   90.00
#
_symmetry.space_group_name_H-M   'P 1'
#
loop_
_entity.id
_entity.type
_entity.pdbx_description
1 polymer ?
#
loop_
_entity_poly.entity_id
_entity_poly.type
_entity_poly.pdbx_seq_one_letter_code
_entity_poly.pdbx_strand_id
1 'polypeptide(L)'
;MKNQVITIYKQAERFAEITKKAISAGNIARAKKCLAHAEYLFNSGSNETKSVISNIYVFSVSSFMELRHCSISNLFPKNLKLEYNKQINSLGV
;
A
#
# COMPACT_ATOMS: atom_id res chain seq x y z
N MET A 1 -25.46 3.64 -0.58
CA MET A 1 -24.07 3.72 -0.05
C MET A 1 -23.28 2.41 -0.13
N LYS A 2 -23.89 1.20 -0.06
CA LYS A 2 -23.16 -0.10 -0.13
C LYS A 2 -22.27 -0.28 -1.39
N ASN A 3 -22.70 0.19 -2.56
CA ASN A 3 -21.93 0.00 -3.81
C ASN A 3 -20.64 0.84 -3.89
N GLN A 4 -20.62 2.02 -3.27
CA GLN A 4 -19.43 2.89 -3.27
C GLN A 4 -18.31 2.31 -2.43
N VAL A 5 -18.65 1.75 -1.27
CA VAL A 5 -17.71 1.04 -0.39
C VAL A 5 -17.06 -0.11 -1.16
N ILE A 6 -17.84 -1.02 -1.75
CA ILE A 6 -17.31 -2.15 -2.56
C ILE A 6 -16.36 -1.67 -3.67
N THR A 7 -16.65 -0.50 -4.26
CA THR A 7 -15.85 0.05 -5.34
C THR A 7 -14.49 0.56 -4.85
N ILE A 8 -14.42 1.24 -3.71
CA ILE A 8 -13.15 1.77 -3.15
C ILE A 8 -12.23 0.62 -2.72
N TYR A 9 -12.77 -0.45 -2.13
CA TYR A 9 -11.98 -1.64 -1.76
C TYR A 9 -11.36 -2.29 -3.00
N LYS A 10 -12.16 -2.55 -4.05
CA LYS A 10 -11.66 -3.12 -5.31
C LYS A 10 -10.62 -2.22 -6.00
N GLN A 11 -10.78 -0.90 -5.90
CA GLN A 11 -9.79 0.05 -6.43
C GLN A 11 -8.48 -0.04 -5.67
N ALA A 12 -8.51 -0.15 -4.34
CA ALA A 12 -7.32 -0.32 -3.53
C ALA A 12 -6.60 -1.65 -3.77
N GLU A 13 -7.35 -2.75 -3.93
CA GLU A 13 -6.78 -4.05 -4.32
C GLU A 13 -6.07 -3.94 -5.68
N ARG A 14 -6.75 -3.40 -6.69
CA ARG A 14 -6.16 -3.22 -8.02
C ARG A 14 -4.94 -2.30 -7.97
N PHE A 15 -4.98 -1.28 -7.12
CA PHE A 15 -3.85 -0.38 -6.94
C PHE A 15 -2.66 -1.10 -6.31
N ALA A 16 -2.88 -1.94 -5.30
CA ALA A 16 -1.83 -2.77 -4.71
C ALA A 16 -1.22 -3.72 -5.75
N GLU A 17 -2.03 -4.36 -6.60
CA GLU A 17 -1.52 -5.21 -7.70
C GLU A 17 -0.62 -4.45 -8.68
N ILE A 18 -0.98 -3.22 -9.03
CA ILE A 18 -0.15 -2.37 -9.90
C ILE A 18 1.19 -2.08 -9.23
N THR A 19 1.19 -1.73 -7.94
CA THR A 19 2.41 -1.47 -7.18
C THR A 19 3.29 -2.71 -7.11
N LYS A 20 2.71 -3.87 -6.75
CA LYS A 20 3.43 -5.16 -6.68
C LYS A 20 4.05 -5.56 -8.02
N LYS A 21 3.34 -5.36 -9.13
CA LYS A 21 3.89 -5.57 -10.49
C LYS A 21 5.07 -4.65 -10.78
N ALA A 22 4.97 -3.36 -10.43
CA ALA A 22 6.06 -2.42 -10.62
C ALA A 22 7.31 -2.80 -9.81
N ILE A 23 7.11 -3.23 -8.55
CA ILE A 23 8.18 -3.75 -7.68
C ILE A 23 8.81 -5.00 -8.30
N SER A 24 7.99 -5.99 -8.67
CA SER A 24 8.45 -7.27 -9.23
C SER A 24 9.25 -7.09 -10.51
N ALA A 25 8.88 -6.11 -11.34
CA ALA A 25 9.57 -5.79 -12.57
C ALA A 25 10.86 -4.95 -12.37
N GLY A 26 11.23 -4.63 -11.12
CA GLY A 26 12.35 -3.74 -10.83
C GLY A 26 12.12 -2.29 -11.27
N ASN A 27 10.88 -1.90 -11.61
CA ASN A 27 10.55 -0.55 -12.06
C ASN A 27 10.39 0.38 -10.84
N ILE A 28 11.52 0.74 -10.24
CA ILE A 28 11.60 1.53 -9.01
C ILE A 28 10.94 2.90 -9.17
N ALA A 29 11.09 3.55 -10.33
CA ALA A 29 10.48 4.85 -10.61
C ALA A 29 8.95 4.77 -10.54
N ARG A 30 8.36 3.72 -11.14
CA ARG A 30 6.91 3.51 -11.10
C ARG A 30 6.44 3.09 -9.71
N ALA A 31 7.17 2.22 -9.02
CA ALA A 31 6.86 1.84 -7.65
C ALA A 31 6.83 3.06 -6.72
N LYS A 32 7.83 3.95 -6.80
CA LYS A 32 7.87 5.22 -6.03
C LYS A 32 6.65 6.10 -6.31
N LYS A 33 6.25 6.25 -7.57
CA LYS A 33 5.05 7.03 -7.93
C LYS A 33 3.78 6.43 -7.32
N CYS A 34 3.62 5.11 -7.38
CA CYS A 34 2.48 4.44 -6.76
C CYS A 34 2.47 4.64 -5.24
N LEU A 35 3.61 4.43 -4.57
CA LEU A 35 3.73 4.64 -3.13
C LEU A 35 3.47 6.11 -2.72
N ALA A 36 3.97 7.08 -3.48
CA ALA A 36 3.69 8.50 -3.25
C ALA A 36 2.20 8.84 -3.42
N HIS A 37 1.52 8.22 -4.38
CA HIS A 37 0.09 8.44 -4.56
C HIS A 37 -0.72 7.77 -3.43
N ALA A 38 -0.32 6.60 -2.96
CA ALA A 38 -0.91 5.96 -1.78
C ALA A 38 -0.73 6.82 -0.51
N GLU A 39 0.45 7.40 -0.31
CA GLU A 39 0.73 8.36 0.77
C GLU A 39 -0.20 9.59 0.69
N TYR A 40 -0.40 10.15 -0.51
CA TYR A 40 -1.35 11.25 -0.69
C TYR A 40 -2.76 10.84 -0.25
N LEU A 41 -3.28 9.71 -0.74
CA LEU A 41 -4.60 9.21 -0.37
C LEU A 41 -4.72 8.91 1.14
N PHE A 42 -3.64 8.41 1.76
CA PHE A 42 -3.60 8.15 3.20
C PHE A 42 -3.59 9.43 4.04
N ASN A 43 -3.00 10.51 3.53
CA ASN A 43 -2.91 11.77 4.27
C ASN A 43 -4.15 12.64 4.06
N SER A 44 -4.64 12.77 2.82
CA SER A 44 -5.70 13.71 2.45
C SER A 44 -7.07 13.07 2.18
N GLY A 45 -7.17 11.74 2.14
CA GLY A 45 -8.42 11.03 1.91
C GLY A 45 -9.43 11.15 3.06
N SER A 46 -10.67 10.71 2.83
CA SER A 46 -11.66 10.57 3.91
C SER A 46 -11.23 9.48 4.90
N ASN A 47 -11.84 9.42 6.08
CA ASN A 47 -11.56 8.35 7.06
C ASN A 47 -11.71 6.95 6.45
N GLU A 48 -12.69 6.78 5.56
CA GLU A 48 -12.91 5.53 4.82
C GLU A 48 -11.75 5.26 3.85
N THR A 49 -11.32 6.25 3.06
CA THR A 49 -10.17 6.10 2.17
C THR A 49 -8.89 5.77 2.94
N LYS A 50 -8.63 6.47 4.05
CA LYS A 50 -7.46 6.20 4.91
C LYS A 50 -7.48 4.78 5.45
N SER A 51 -8.64 4.32 5.93
CA SER A 51 -8.84 2.97 6.42
C SER A 51 -8.61 1.93 5.32
N VAL A 52 -9.16 2.14 4.12
CA VAL A 52 -8.95 1.22 3.00
C VAL A 52 -7.49 1.19 2.54
N ILE A 53 -6.81 2.35 2.50
CA ILE A 53 -5.39 2.38 2.14
C ILE A 53 -4.53 1.63 3.16
N SER A 54 -4.74 1.83 4.47
CA SER A 54 -4.00 1.06 5.49
C SER A 54 -4.32 -0.44 5.42
N ASN A 55 -5.61 -0.81 5.49
CA ASN A 55 -6.01 -2.20 5.70
C ASN A 55 -5.95 -3.07 4.44
N ILE A 56 -6.09 -2.47 3.25
CA ILE A 56 -6.09 -3.22 1.99
C ILE A 56 -4.79 -3.00 1.23
N TYR A 57 -4.46 -1.74 0.93
CA TYR A 57 -3.30 -1.45 0.10
C TYR A 57 -1.97 -1.72 0.83
N VAL A 58 -1.76 -1.11 2.01
CA VAL A 58 -0.51 -1.26 2.76
C VAL A 58 -0.33 -2.71 3.17
N PHE A 59 -1.36 -3.33 3.77
CA PHE A 59 -1.33 -4.76 4.10
C PHE A 59 -0.90 -5.63 2.90
N SER A 60 -1.56 -5.50 1.75
CA SER A 60 -1.27 -6.32 0.57
C SER A 60 0.16 -6.13 0.04
N VAL A 61 0.66 -4.89 0.03
CA VAL A 61 2.03 -4.59 -0.44
C VAL A 61 3.07 -5.07 0.58
N SER A 62 2.82 -4.88 1.88
CA SER A 62 3.70 -5.35 2.97
C SER A 62 3.88 -6.86 2.93
N SER A 63 2.78 -7.62 2.92
CA SER A 63 2.84 -9.08 2.87
C SER A 63 3.56 -9.59 1.62
N PHE A 64 3.34 -8.94 0.47
CA PHE A 64 4.06 -9.28 -0.75
C PHE A 64 5.57 -9.06 -0.62
N MET A 65 5.99 -7.98 0.03
CA MET A 65 7.41 -7.65 0.20
C MET A 65 8.11 -8.59 1.18
N GLU A 66 7.44 -8.97 2.27
CA GLU A 66 7.93 -9.97 3.21
C GLU A 66 8.14 -11.33 2.52
N LEU A 67 7.12 -11.82 1.80
CA LEU A 67 7.17 -13.09 1.08
C LEU A 67 8.27 -13.16 0.02
N ARG A 68 8.69 -12.00 -0.52
CA ARG A 68 9.71 -11.91 -1.57
C ARG A 68 11.06 -11.43 -1.05
N HIS A 69 11.21 -11.28 0.28
CA HIS A 69 12.42 -10.74 0.93
C HIS A 69 12.94 -9.45 0.26
N CYS A 70 12.01 -8.58 -0.16
CA CYS A 70 12.33 -7.38 -0.92
C CYS A 70 12.74 -6.24 0.03
N SER A 71 14.02 -5.84 0.00
CA SER A 71 14.60 -4.78 0.85
C SER A 71 14.30 -3.35 0.37
N ILE A 72 13.13 -3.12 -0.23
CA ILE A 72 12.72 -1.80 -0.76
C ILE A 72 11.82 -1.01 0.20
N SER A 73 11.85 -1.31 1.50
CA SER A 73 11.14 -0.54 2.53
C SER A 73 11.50 0.95 2.53
N ASN A 74 12.69 1.29 2.03
CA ASN A 74 13.15 2.67 1.85
C ASN A 74 12.43 3.43 0.72
N LEU A 75 11.61 2.76 -0.09
CA LEU A 75 10.78 3.41 -1.10
C LEU A 75 9.48 3.99 -0.53
N PHE A 76 9.08 3.56 0.66
CA PHE A 76 7.86 4.07 1.30
C PHE A 76 8.08 5.52 1.75
N PRO A 77 7.18 6.43 1.38
CA PRO A 77 7.19 7.79 1.92
C PRO A 77 6.76 7.77 3.40
N LYS A 78 6.96 8.91 4.08
CA LYS A 78 7.10 8.95 5.55
C LYS A 78 5.92 8.34 6.31
N ASN A 79 4.68 8.77 6.06
CA ASN A 79 3.54 8.31 6.85
C ASN A 79 3.11 6.91 6.44
N LEU A 80 3.22 6.57 5.16
CA LEU A 80 2.95 5.23 4.66
C LEU A 80 3.98 4.22 5.20
N LYS A 81 5.23 4.64 5.40
CA LYS A 81 6.28 3.81 6.02
C LYS A 81 5.97 3.49 7.49
N LEU A 82 5.42 4.45 8.23
CA LEU A 82 4.99 4.21 9.62
C LEU A 82 3.89 3.15 9.66
N GLU A 83 2.92 3.25 8.75
CA GLU A 83 1.84 2.28 8.66
C GLU A 83 2.33 0.90 8.20
N TYR A 84 3.23 0.87 7.22
CA TYR A 84 3.93 -0.34 6.79
C TYR A 84 4.65 -1.01 7.96
N ASN A 85 5.41 -0.26 8.75
CA ASN A 85 6.13 -0.79 9.90
C ASN A 85 5.18 -1.36 10.96
N LYS A 86 4.04 -0.70 11.21
CA LYS A 86 3.01 -1.26 12.12
C LYS A 86 2.48 -2.60 11.60
N GLN A 87 2.19 -2.69 10.30
CA GLN A 87 1.69 -3.93 9.68
C GLN A 87 2.71 -5.06 9.82
N ILE A 88 3.99 -4.81 9.51
CA ILE A 88 5.06 -5.81 9.67
C ILE A 88 5.23 -6.23 11.14
N ASN A 89 5.27 -5.26 12.06
CA ASN A 89 5.43 -5.58 13.49
C ASN A 89 4.22 -6.33 14.05
N SER A 90 3.01 -6.09 13.52
CA SER A 90 1.80 -6.82 13.91
C SER A 90 1.71 -8.22 13.30
N LEU A 91 2.37 -8.47 12.17
CA LEU A 91 2.43 -9.80 11.55
C LEU A 91 3.36 -10.76 12.30
N GLY A 92 4.14 -10.26 13.26
CA GLY A 92 4.81 -11.07 14.29
C GLY A 92 5.85 -12.04 13.72
N VAL A 93 6.91 -11.51 13.13
CA VAL A 93 8.16 -12.25 12.86
C VAL A 93 9.23 -11.82 13.84
#